data_AF-A0A673G046-F1
#
_entry.id   AF-A0A673G046-F1
#
_cell.length_a   1.000
_cell.length_b   1.000
_cell.length_c   1.000
_cell.angle_alpha   90.00
_cell.angle_beta   90.00
_cell.angle_gamma   90.00
#
_symmetry.space_group_name_H-M   'P 1'
#
loop_
_entity.id
_entity.type
_entity.pdbx_description
1 polymer ?
#
loop_
_entity_poly.entity_id
_entity_poly.type
_entity_poly.pdbx_seq_one_letter_code
_entity_poly.pdbx_strand_id
1 'polypeptide(L)'
;MTQRQMALEKITLQKCLLNFESLHGRPGTKQEKNLVKPLYDRYQMVKHLLCATPTITTIVSVIIYCSAYSTHTLPLLECLRETRAEKKRRRKAIREFEEQFFRQMGRTAQKDDRIPMAEEYQEYKSLKAKLRLLEVLLSKQETT
;
A
#
# COMPACT_ATOMS: atom_id res chain seq x y z
N MET A 1 23.37 -7.76 -10.82
CA MET A 1 23.51 -7.56 -9.36
C MET A 1 24.77 -8.26 -8.90
N THR A 2 25.83 -7.51 -8.55
CA THR A 2 27.07 -8.12 -8.06
C THR A 2 26.91 -8.51 -6.58
N GLN A 3 27.64 -9.53 -6.13
CA GLN A 3 27.60 -10.01 -4.74
C GLN A 3 27.88 -8.88 -3.72
N ARG A 4 28.81 -7.98 -4.07
CA ARG A 4 29.14 -6.79 -3.27
C ARG A 4 27.99 -5.79 -3.18
N GLN A 5 27.27 -5.56 -4.28
CA GLN A 5 26.07 -4.71 -4.28
C GLN A 5 24.95 -5.32 -3.42
N MET A 6 24.72 -6.63 -3.51
CA MET A 6 23.72 -7.31 -2.68
C MET A 6 24.07 -7.25 -1.19
N ALA A 7 25.35 -7.37 -0.83
CA ALA A 7 25.80 -7.25 0.55
C ALA A 7 25.58 -5.82 1.12
N LEU A 8 25.86 -4.79 0.33
CA LEU A 8 25.59 -3.39 0.71
C LEU A 8 24.09 -3.14 0.85
N GLU A 9 23.28 -3.68 -0.06
CA GLU A 9 21.83 -3.57 -0.02
C GLU A 9 21.25 -4.27 1.21
N LYS A 10 21.75 -5.45 1.59
CA LYS A 10 21.40 -6.14 2.84
C LYS A 10 21.61 -5.24 4.05
N ILE A 11 22.77 -4.59 4.13
CA ILE A 11 23.13 -3.70 5.24
C ILE A 11 22.20 -2.49 5.28
N THR A 12 21.92 -1.88 4.14
CA THR A 12 21.00 -0.74 4.05
C THR A 12 19.59 -1.13 4.48
N LEU A 13 19.08 -2.28 4.04
CA LEU A 13 17.75 -2.78 4.42
C LEU A 13 17.67 -3.08 5.93
N GLN A 14 18.70 -3.70 6.50
CA GLN A 14 18.77 -3.91 7.95
C GLN A 14 18.73 -2.58 8.72
N LYS A 15 19.50 -1.58 8.28
CA LYS A 15 19.49 -0.24 8.89
C LYS A 15 18.13 0.44 8.78
N CYS A 16 17.45 0.33 7.65
CA CYS A 16 16.10 0.88 7.47
C CYS A 16 15.07 0.19 8.38
N LEU A 17 15.13 -1.14 8.51
CA LEU A 17 14.24 -1.91 9.39
C LEU A 17 14.45 -1.55 10.87
N LEU A 18 15.71 -1.45 11.31
CA LEU A 18 16.05 -1.02 12.67
C LEU A 18 15.65 0.44 12.94
N ASN A 19 15.82 1.34 11.97
CA ASN A 19 15.40 2.73 12.11
C ASN A 19 13.87 2.83 12.25
N PHE A 20 13.13 2.01 11.50
CA PHE A 20 11.68 1.93 11.63
C PHE A 20 11.25 1.39 12.99
N GLU A 21 11.91 0.33 13.49
CA GLU A 21 11.65 -0.21 14.84
C GLU A 21 11.99 0.80 15.94
N SER A 22 13.04 1.61 15.77
CA SER A 22 13.41 2.69 16.70
C SER A 22 12.38 3.82 16.73
N LEU A 23 11.82 4.19 15.56
CA LEU A 23 10.85 5.28 15.44
C LEU A 23 9.42 4.89 15.86
N HIS A 24 9.02 3.64 15.60
CA HIS A 24 7.63 3.19 15.74
C HIS A 24 7.44 2.03 16.74
N GLY A 25 8.51 1.43 17.25
CA GLY A 25 8.45 0.20 18.03
C GLY A 25 8.15 -1.03 17.18
N ARG A 26 7.82 -2.16 17.82
CA ARG A 26 7.43 -3.38 17.10
C ARG A 26 6.13 -3.13 16.33
N PRO A 27 6.08 -3.41 15.01
CA PRO A 27 4.88 -3.15 14.20
C PRO A 27 3.71 -4.02 14.67
N GLY A 28 2.81 -3.43 15.46
CA GLY A 28 1.65 -4.08 16.05
C GLY A 28 0.41 -3.98 15.16
N THR A 29 0.28 -2.88 14.41
CA THR A 29 -0.90 -2.62 13.58
C THR A 29 -0.73 -3.14 12.15
N LYS A 30 -1.86 -3.48 11.49
CA LYS A 30 -1.86 -3.96 10.10
C LYS A 30 -1.29 -2.91 9.12
N GLN A 31 -1.41 -1.62 9.44
CA GLN A 31 -0.87 -0.52 8.62
C GLN A 31 0.66 -0.42 8.70
N GLU A 32 1.24 -0.55 9.90
CA GLU A 32 2.69 -0.54 10.09
C GLU A 32 3.32 -1.77 9.44
N LYS A 33 2.71 -2.95 9.62
CA LYS A 33 3.15 -4.19 8.97
C LYS A 33 3.17 -4.05 7.45
N ASN A 34 2.17 -3.41 6.85
CA ASN A 34 2.13 -3.16 5.40
C ASN A 34 3.19 -2.16 4.92
N LEU A 35 3.65 -1.24 5.76
CA LEU A 35 4.72 -0.29 5.42
C LEU A 35 6.10 -0.95 5.44
N VAL A 36 6.35 -1.84 6.41
CA VAL A 36 7.64 -2.55 6.51
C VAL A 36 7.72 -3.80 5.65
N LYS A 37 6.58 -4.36 5.23
CA LYS A 37 6.50 -5.61 4.46
C LYS A 37 7.39 -5.60 3.20
N PRO A 38 7.39 -4.55 2.35
CA PRO A 38 8.23 -4.53 1.15
C PRO A 38 9.73 -4.49 1.46
N LEU A 39 10.12 -3.82 2.55
CA LEU A 39 11.52 -3.77 3.01
C LEU A 39 11.96 -5.13 3.57
N TYR A 40 11.08 -5.78 4.33
CA TYR A 40 11.33 -7.10 4.89
C TYR A 40 11.45 -8.16 3.80
N ASP A 41 10.57 -8.13 2.80
CA ASP A 41 10.57 -9.09 1.68
C ASP A 41 11.84 -8.93 0.83
N ARG A 42 12.25 -7.69 0.54
CA ARG A 42 13.50 -7.40 -0.16
C ARG A 42 14.72 -7.86 0.64
N TYR A 43 14.70 -7.68 1.96
CA TYR A 43 15.75 -8.18 2.84
C TYR A 43 15.84 -9.71 2.84
N GLN A 44 14.71 -10.43 2.91
CA GLN A 44 14.69 -11.90 2.85
C GLN A 44 15.21 -12.41 1.51
N MET A 45 14.82 -11.77 0.41
CA MET A 45 15.32 -12.10 -0.93
C MET A 45 16.84 -11.93 -1.02
N VAL A 46 17.36 -10.78 -0.59
CA VAL A 46 18.81 -10.52 -0.58
C VAL A 46 19.54 -11.47 0.37
N LYS A 47 18.96 -11.82 1.53
CA LYS A 47 19.52 -12.79 2.48
C LYS A 47 19.62 -14.20 1.88
N HIS A 48 18.60 -14.65 1.15
CA HIS A 48 18.62 -15.93 0.43
C HIS A 48 19.65 -15.93 -0.71
N LEU A 49 19.69 -14.86 -1.51
CA LEU A 49 20.68 -14.72 -2.59
C LEU A 49 22.12 -14.70 -2.08
N LEU A 50 22.38 -14.14 -0.89
CA LEU A 50 23.72 -14.07 -0.30
C LEU A 50 24.18 -15.37 0.40
N CYS A 51 23.25 -16.21 0.87
CA CYS A 51 23.57 -17.52 1.46
C CYS A 51 23.70 -18.64 0.42
N ALA A 52 23.33 -18.41 -0.84
CA ALA A 52 23.23 -19.47 -1.85
C ALA A 52 24.53 -19.62 -2.66
N THR A 53 25.13 -20.81 -2.60
CA THR A 53 25.86 -21.36 -3.73
C THR A 53 24.84 -21.68 -4.84
N PRO A 54 25.10 -21.35 -6.12
CA PRO A 54 24.07 -21.46 -7.16
C PRO A 54 23.85 -22.92 -7.54
N THR A 55 22.85 -23.56 -6.93
CA THR A 55 22.29 -24.83 -7.40
C THR A 55 21.03 -24.57 -8.23
N ILE A 56 20.82 -25.38 -9.27
CA ILE A 56 19.75 -25.24 -10.27
C ILE A 56 18.36 -25.13 -9.59
N THR A 57 18.13 -25.86 -8.50
CA THR A 57 16.88 -25.83 -7.72
C THR A 57 16.59 -24.44 -7.13
N THR A 58 17.62 -23.70 -6.71
CA THR A 58 17.46 -22.38 -6.07
C THR A 58 17.11 -21.30 -7.10
N ILE A 59 17.66 -21.40 -8.32
CA ILE A 59 17.34 -20.48 -9.42
C ILE A 59 15.85 -20.60 -9.79
N VAL A 60 15.33 -21.83 -9.86
CA VAL A 60 13.91 -22.08 -10.12
C VAL A 60 13.05 -21.51 -8.98
N SER A 61 13.44 -21.70 -7.71
CA SER A 61 12.73 -21.11 -6.56
C SER A 61 12.74 -19.58 -6.57
N VAL A 62 13.85 -18.93 -6.95
CA VAL A 62 13.93 -17.46 -7.07
C VAL A 62 13.07 -16.96 -8.22
N ILE A 63 13.04 -17.65 -9.37
CA ILE A 63 12.18 -17.28 -10.51
C ILE A 63 10.70 -17.45 -10.16
N ILE A 64 10.32 -18.54 -9.49
CA ILE A 64 8.94 -18.77 -9.02
C ILE A 64 8.55 -17.72 -7.97
N TYR A 65 9.41 -17.44 -6.99
CA TYR A 65 9.16 -16.41 -5.99
C TYR A 65 9.08 -15.01 -6.62
N CYS A 66 9.98 -14.67 -7.54
CA CYS A 66 9.98 -13.37 -8.21
C CYS A 66 8.75 -13.23 -9.13
N SER A 67 8.34 -14.26 -9.86
CA SER A 67 7.13 -14.24 -10.70
C SER A 67 5.84 -14.19 -9.87
N ALA A 68 5.72 -15.01 -8.81
CA ALA A 68 4.54 -15.03 -7.94
C ALA A 68 4.36 -13.74 -7.12
N TYR A 69 5.45 -13.15 -6.62
CA TYR A 69 5.39 -11.91 -5.85
C TYR A 69 5.36 -10.65 -6.74
N SER A 70 5.88 -10.72 -7.97
CA SER A 70 5.78 -9.61 -8.93
C SER A 70 4.39 -9.46 -9.55
N THR A 71 3.57 -10.52 -9.62
CA THR A 71 2.29 -10.49 -10.36
C THR A 71 1.03 -10.47 -9.50
N HIS A 72 1.05 -10.91 -8.23
CA HIS A 72 -0.20 -11.11 -7.47
C HIS A 72 -0.40 -10.21 -6.24
N THR A 73 0.65 -9.72 -5.59
CA THR A 73 0.52 -8.90 -4.35
C THR A 73 0.86 -7.43 -4.55
N LEU A 74 1.85 -7.11 -5.40
CA LEU A 74 2.21 -5.73 -5.72
C LEU A 74 1.08 -4.94 -6.40
N PRO A 75 0.35 -5.47 -7.40
CA PRO A 75 -0.69 -4.71 -8.09
C PRO A 75 -1.89 -4.40 -7.17
N LEU A 76 -2.24 -5.33 -6.28
CA LEU A 76 -3.37 -5.18 -5.37
C LEU A 76 -3.06 -4.19 -4.24
N LEU A 77 -1.82 -4.22 -3.71
CA LEU A 77 -1.34 -3.27 -2.71
C LEU A 77 -1.18 -1.85 -3.30
N GLU A 78 -0.69 -1.75 -4.53
CA GLU A 78 -0.60 -0.49 -5.26
C GLU A 78 -2.00 0.07 -5.55
N CYS A 79 -2.93 -0.76 -6.05
CA CYS A 79 -4.32 -0.38 -6.27
C CYS A 79 -5.01 0.08 -4.97
N LEU A 80 -4.69 -0.54 -3.82
CA LEU A 80 -5.15 -0.10 -2.51
C LEU A 80 -4.57 1.27 -2.10
N ARG A 81 -3.27 1.48 -2.32
CA ARG A 81 -2.59 2.74 -2.01
C ARG A 81 -3.18 3.88 -2.82
N GLU A 82 -3.37 3.66 -4.12
CA GLU A 82 -3.99 4.61 -5.04
C GLU A 82 -5.45 4.88 -4.67
N THR A 83 -6.25 3.83 -4.44
CA THR A 83 -7.66 3.98 -4.04
C THR A 83 -7.79 4.76 -2.71
N ARG A 84 -6.86 4.56 -1.76
CA ARG A 84 -6.80 5.35 -0.52
C ARG A 84 -6.46 6.81 -0.78
N ALA A 85 -5.46 7.07 -1.62
CA ALA A 85 -5.05 8.42 -1.96
C ALA A 85 -6.16 9.18 -2.68
N GLU A 86 -6.82 8.56 -3.66
CA GLU A 86 -7.93 9.13 -4.41
C GLU A 86 -9.14 9.40 -3.51
N LYS A 87 -9.52 8.44 -2.66
CA LYS A 87 -10.60 8.63 -1.67
C LYS A 87 -10.31 9.83 -0.75
N LYS A 88 -9.04 10.00 -0.33
CA LYS A 88 -8.63 11.14 0.51
C LYS A 88 -8.74 12.46 -0.26
N ARG A 89 -8.33 12.49 -1.54
CA ARG A 89 -8.46 13.66 -2.42
C ARG A 89 -9.92 14.05 -2.63
N ARG A 90 -10.80 13.10 -3.02
CA ARG A 90 -12.24 13.35 -3.18
C ARG A 90 -12.92 13.81 -1.88
N ARG A 91 -12.55 13.23 -0.73
CA ARG A 91 -13.07 13.70 0.58
C ARG A 91 -12.64 15.14 0.90
N LYS A 92 -11.43 15.54 0.49
CA LYS A 92 -10.95 16.91 0.69
C LYS A 92 -11.74 17.90 -0.17
N ALA A 93 -11.92 17.60 -1.46
CA ALA A 93 -12.72 18.43 -2.36
C ALA A 93 -14.16 18.63 -1.88
N ILE A 94 -14.83 17.54 -1.45
CA ILE A 94 -16.18 17.61 -0.88
C ILE A 94 -16.23 18.53 0.35
N ARG A 95 -15.23 18.42 1.25
CA ARG A 95 -15.17 19.25 2.47
C ARG A 95 -14.93 20.73 2.14
N GLU A 96 -14.05 21.01 1.19
CA GLU A 96 -13.78 22.39 0.75
C GLU A 96 -15.03 23.02 0.17
N PHE A 97 -15.79 22.27 -0.64
CA PHE A 97 -17.08 22.71 -1.13
C PHE A 97 -18.10 22.95 -0.01
N GLU A 98 -18.28 22.00 0.92
CA GLU A 98 -19.22 22.14 2.03
C GLU A 98 -18.87 23.35 2.92
N GLU A 99 -17.58 23.58 3.16
CA GLU A 99 -17.09 24.71 3.95
C GLU A 99 -17.27 26.04 3.22
N GLN A 100 -17.01 26.09 1.91
CA GLN A 100 -17.24 27.28 1.10
C GLN A 100 -18.74 27.60 0.98
N PHE A 101 -19.57 26.57 0.77
CA PHE A 101 -21.01 26.69 0.73
C PHE A 101 -21.55 27.22 2.06
N PHE A 102 -21.10 26.67 3.19
CA PHE A 102 -21.49 27.13 4.52
C PHE A 102 -21.06 28.58 4.77
N ARG A 103 -19.85 28.96 4.36
CA ARG A 103 -19.36 30.34 4.49
C ARG A 103 -20.19 31.36 3.70
N GLN A 104 -20.66 30.98 2.50
CA GLN A 104 -21.42 31.89 1.63
C GLN A 104 -22.90 31.93 1.98
N MET A 105 -23.49 30.77 2.24
CA MET A 105 -24.95 30.62 2.40
C MET A 105 -25.40 30.60 3.86
N GLY A 106 -24.48 30.45 4.82
CA GLY A 106 -24.78 30.37 6.26
C GLY A 106 -25.56 29.11 6.68
N ARG A 107 -25.75 28.15 5.77
CA ARG A 107 -26.51 26.91 5.97
C ARG A 107 -25.78 25.72 5.34
N THR A 108 -26.16 24.51 5.74
CA THR A 108 -25.62 23.27 5.15
C THR A 108 -26.18 23.01 3.75
N ALA A 109 -25.37 22.40 2.89
CA ALA A 109 -25.75 22.06 1.51
C ALA A 109 -26.81 20.96 1.47
N GLN A 110 -27.97 21.27 0.88
CA GLN A 110 -29.07 20.34 0.64
C GLN A 110 -28.84 19.53 -0.65
N LYS A 111 -29.78 18.65 -1.00
CA LYS A 111 -29.61 17.70 -2.11
C LYS A 111 -29.39 18.43 -3.45
N ASP A 112 -30.13 19.50 -3.70
CA ASP A 112 -30.03 20.27 -4.94
C ASP A 112 -28.74 21.11 -4.99
N ASP A 113 -28.30 21.61 -3.83
CA ASP A 113 -27.01 22.34 -3.72
C ASP A 113 -25.81 21.43 -4.01
N ARG A 114 -25.96 20.10 -3.94
CA ARG A 114 -24.89 19.12 -4.21
C ARG A 114 -24.80 18.69 -5.67
N ILE A 115 -25.74 19.10 -6.53
CA ILE A 115 -25.73 18.79 -7.97
C ILE A 115 -24.39 19.16 -8.62
N PRO A 116 -23.78 20.34 -8.35
CA PRO A 116 -22.49 20.71 -8.93
C PRO A 116 -21.31 19.83 -8.50
N MET A 117 -21.43 19.08 -7.40
CA MET A 117 -20.42 18.16 -6.86
C MET A 117 -20.85 16.68 -6.98
N ALA A 118 -21.89 16.40 -7.76
CA ALA A 118 -22.51 15.08 -7.80
C ALA A 118 -21.49 13.98 -8.19
N GLU A 119 -20.60 14.28 -9.11
CA GLU A 119 -19.55 13.37 -9.57
C GLU A 119 -18.57 13.02 -8.43
N GLU A 120 -18.03 14.01 -7.72
CA GLU A 120 -17.10 13.79 -6.61
C GLU A 120 -17.74 12.99 -5.46
N TYR A 121 -19.01 13.25 -5.18
CA TYR A 121 -19.78 12.47 -4.20
C TYR A 121 -19.97 11.01 -4.63
N GLN A 122 -20.28 10.77 -5.91
CA GLN A 122 -20.43 9.41 -6.46
C GLN A 122 -19.10 8.67 -6.51
N GLU A 123 -18.04 9.34 -6.94
CA GLU A 123 -16.69 8.77 -6.95
C GLU A 123 -16.20 8.43 -5.54
N TYR A 124 -16.40 9.32 -4.56
CA TYR A 124 -16.03 9.03 -3.17
C TYR A 124 -16.76 7.78 -2.62
N LYS A 125 -18.06 7.62 -2.96
CA LYS A 125 -18.82 6.41 -2.62
C LYS A 125 -18.26 5.16 -3.32
N SER A 126 -17.99 5.26 -4.61
CA SER A 126 -17.45 4.17 -5.42
C SER A 126 -16.06 3.73 -4.92
N LEU A 127 -15.18 4.68 -4.60
CA LEU A 127 -13.86 4.43 -4.02
C LEU A 127 -13.96 3.81 -2.63
N LYS A 128 -14.94 4.21 -1.81
CA LYS A 128 -15.20 3.59 -0.50
C LYS A 128 -15.62 2.13 -0.64
N ALA A 129 -16.45 1.81 -1.64
CA ALA A 129 -16.84 0.44 -1.95
C ALA A 129 -15.66 -0.40 -2.50
N LYS A 130 -14.90 0.16 -3.45
CA LYS A 130 -13.69 -0.48 -4.01
C LYS A 130 -12.67 -0.81 -2.91
N LEU A 131 -12.47 0.10 -1.96
CA LEU A 131 -11.55 -0.10 -0.84
C LEU A 131 -12.00 -1.25 0.07
N ARG A 132 -13.30 -1.34 0.38
CA ARG A 132 -13.87 -2.47 1.14
C ARG A 132 -13.67 -3.80 0.41
N LEU A 133 -13.91 -3.82 -0.90
CA LEU A 133 -13.72 -5.02 -1.72
C LEU A 133 -12.26 -5.48 -1.70
N LEU A 134 -11.32 -4.56 -1.91
CA LEU A 134 -9.89 -4.87 -1.89
C LEU A 134 -9.42 -5.37 -0.50
N GLU A 135 -9.95 -4.81 0.59
CA GLU A 135 -9.67 -5.29 1.95
C GLU A 135 -10.19 -6.72 2.18
N VAL A 136 -11.37 -7.07 1.65
CA VAL A 136 -11.93 -8.42 1.72
C VAL A 136 -11.15 -9.42 0.85
N LEU A 137 -10.72 -9.00 -0.35
CA LEU A 137 -9.93 -9.87 -1.23
C LEU A 137 -8.56 -10.20 -0.62
N LEU A 138 -7.92 -9.23 0.03
CA LEU A 138 -6.69 -9.47 0.78
C LEU A 138 -6.91 -10.41 1.97
N SER A 139 -7.99 -10.26 2.74
CA SER A 139 -8.24 -11.16 3.88
C SER A 139 -8.46 -12.61 3.47
N LYS A 140 -8.98 -12.84 2.25
CA LYS A 140 -9.20 -14.19 1.71
C LYS A 140 -7.91 -14.84 1.18
N GLN A 141 -6.96 -14.06 0.67
CA GLN A 141 -5.65 -14.58 0.24
C GLN A 141 -4.73 -14.96 1.41
N GLU A 142 -4.97 -14.43 2.61
CA GLU A 142 -4.19 -14.76 3.82
C GLU A 142 -4.59 -16.12 4.46
N THR A 143 -5.65 -16.78 3.96
CA THR A 143 -6.21 -18.02 4.55
C THR A 143 -6.04 -19.28 3.69
N THR A 144 -5.32 -19.20 2.57
CA THR A 144 -4.97 -20.34 1.70
C THR A 144 -3.45 -20.49 1.63
#